data_AF-A0A5N5U1U4-F1
#
_entry.id   AF-A0A5N5U1U4-F1
#
_cell.length_a   1.000
_cell.length_b   1.000
_cell.length_c   1.000
_cell.angle_alpha   90.00
_cell.angle_beta   90.00
_cell.angle_gamma   90.00
#
_symmetry.space_group_name_H-M   'P 1'
#
loop_
_entity.id
_entity.type
_entity.pdbx_description
1 polymer ?
#
loop_
_entity_poly.entity_id
_entity_poly.type
_entity_poly.pdbx_seq_one_letter_code
_entity_poly.pdbx_strand_id
1 'polypeptide(L)'
;MARKRVKERVYEGLHDFPLLVDAYEREGLSQAFEDRNLEENDHTLNVLPSAFAFLYLGITDTVEPEDLAKDAFEDFVGQGVKRAYQERGESVAKVEVSVDVTRAESDKPVEDMTLGEIQALARTGELDLEEAIDRLADRRMAEKLEEGSLSAENGPSENYKEWLAKMLFPEDESG
;
A
#
# COMPACT_ATOMS: atom_id res chain seq x y z
N MET A 1 -14.29 -14.88 -1.47
CA MET A 1 -15.17 -14.44 -2.61
C MET A 1 -14.96 -12.97 -3.03
N ALA A 2 -14.91 -12.00 -2.10
CA ALA A 2 -14.72 -10.58 -2.46
C ALA A 2 -13.36 -10.28 -3.13
N ARG A 3 -12.26 -10.82 -2.58
CA ARG A 3 -10.90 -10.63 -3.14
C ARG A 3 -10.76 -11.07 -4.60
N LYS A 4 -11.34 -12.24 -4.95
CA LYS A 4 -11.35 -12.76 -6.32
C LYS A 4 -12.04 -11.80 -7.30
N ARG A 5 -13.21 -11.27 -6.94
CA ARG A 5 -13.95 -10.31 -7.77
C ARG A 5 -13.22 -8.99 -7.94
N VAL A 6 -12.52 -8.51 -6.90
CA VAL A 6 -11.70 -7.31 -7.00
C VAL A 6 -10.53 -7.55 -7.95
N LYS A 7 -9.85 -8.71 -7.85
CA LYS A 7 -8.76 -9.08 -8.77
C LYS A 7 -9.23 -9.14 -10.22
N GLU A 8 -10.37 -9.75 -10.49
CA GLU A 8 -10.97 -9.82 -11.84
C GLU A 8 -11.26 -8.42 -12.39
N ARG A 9 -11.89 -7.55 -11.58
CA ARG A 9 -12.14 -6.16 -11.97
C ARG A 9 -10.88 -5.35 -12.24
N VAL A 10 -9.83 -5.51 -11.43
CA VAL A 10 -8.54 -4.84 -11.65
C VAL A 10 -7.93 -5.34 -12.95
N TYR A 11 -7.96 -6.65 -13.19
CA TYR A 11 -7.47 -7.26 -14.42
C TYR A 11 -8.21 -6.73 -15.65
N GLU A 12 -9.54 -6.69 -15.62
CA GLU A 12 -10.36 -6.12 -16.70
C GLU A 12 -10.05 -4.63 -16.91
N GLY A 13 -9.99 -3.84 -15.83
CA GLY A 13 -9.63 -2.42 -15.92
C GLY A 13 -8.24 -2.18 -16.50
N LEU A 14 -7.27 -3.07 -16.24
CA LEU A 14 -5.94 -3.02 -16.85
C LEU A 14 -5.98 -3.18 -18.38
N HIS A 15 -6.92 -3.98 -18.90
CA HIS A 15 -7.14 -4.14 -20.35
C HIS A 15 -7.92 -2.99 -20.98
N ASP A 16 -8.66 -2.22 -20.18
CA ASP A 16 -9.38 -1.05 -20.65
C ASP A 16 -8.47 0.17 -20.81
N PHE A 17 -7.38 0.31 -20.03
CA PHE A 17 -6.50 1.48 -20.12
C PHE A 17 -5.95 1.77 -21.53
N PRO A 18 -5.49 0.79 -22.34
CA PRO A 18 -5.16 1.03 -23.73
C PRO A 18 -6.30 1.67 -24.53
N LEU A 19 -7.53 1.19 -24.35
CA LEU A 19 -8.71 1.74 -25.03
C LEU A 19 -8.99 3.18 -24.58
N LEU A 20 -8.78 3.49 -23.31
CA LEU A 20 -8.92 4.85 -22.79
C LEU A 20 -7.84 5.77 -23.35
N VAL A 21 -6.59 5.31 -23.42
CA VAL A 21 -5.49 6.07 -24.03
C VAL A 21 -5.78 6.38 -25.51
N ASP A 22 -6.34 5.43 -26.25
CA ASP A 22 -6.65 5.58 -27.67
C ASP A 22 -7.93 6.42 -27.92
N ALA A 23 -8.91 6.37 -27.01
CA ALA A 23 -10.23 6.99 -27.21
C ALA A 23 -10.37 8.40 -26.65
N TYR A 24 -9.52 8.81 -25.69
CA TYR A 24 -9.66 10.13 -25.08
C TYR A 24 -8.98 11.22 -25.91
N GLU A 25 -9.79 12.04 -26.59
CA GLU A 25 -9.38 13.35 -27.08
C GLU A 25 -8.84 14.21 -25.92
N ARG A 26 -7.92 15.15 -26.20
CA ARG A 26 -7.22 15.99 -25.20
C ARG A 26 -8.16 16.63 -24.16
N GLU A 27 -9.39 16.96 -24.55
CA GLU A 27 -10.42 17.57 -23.70
C GLU A 27 -11.12 16.56 -22.76
N GLY A 28 -11.20 15.28 -23.11
CA GLY A 28 -11.77 14.26 -22.24
C GLY A 28 -10.77 13.76 -21.18
N LEU A 29 -9.46 13.82 -21.47
CA LEU A 29 -8.42 13.56 -20.46
C LEU A 29 -8.52 14.57 -19.31
N SER A 30 -8.66 15.87 -19.61
CA SER A 30 -8.79 16.86 -18.53
C SER A 30 -10.02 16.55 -17.67
N GLN A 31 -11.16 16.15 -18.25
CA GLN A 31 -12.36 15.78 -17.50
C GLN A 31 -12.24 14.51 -16.65
N ALA A 32 -11.36 13.56 -17.05
CA ALA A 32 -11.09 12.33 -16.30
C ALA A 32 -10.18 12.57 -15.08
N PHE A 33 -9.41 13.66 -15.10
CA PHE A 33 -8.50 14.07 -14.02
C PHE A 33 -8.93 15.37 -13.33
N GLU A 34 -9.94 16.07 -13.85
CA GLU A 34 -10.67 17.12 -13.16
C GLU A 34 -11.37 16.46 -11.99
N ASP A 35 -10.99 16.88 -10.78
CA ASP A 35 -11.69 16.54 -9.55
C ASP A 35 -13.14 16.98 -9.69
N ARG A 36 -13.99 16.07 -10.20
CA ARG A 36 -15.43 16.25 -10.19
C ARG A 36 -15.84 16.20 -8.74
N ASN A 37 -15.95 17.38 -8.12
CA ASN A 37 -16.55 17.66 -6.81
C ASN A 37 -17.29 16.45 -6.23
N LEU A 38 -16.53 15.59 -5.56
CA LEU A 38 -17.07 14.68 -4.58
C LEU A 38 -16.98 15.49 -3.30
N GLU A 39 -18.12 15.98 -2.81
CA GLU A 39 -18.25 16.75 -1.57
C GLU A 39 -17.79 15.96 -0.31
N GLU A 40 -17.12 14.81 -0.49
CA GLU A 40 -16.60 13.91 0.53
C GLU A 40 -15.23 13.35 0.09
N ASN A 41 -14.14 14.11 0.32
CA ASN A 41 -12.72 13.71 0.48
C ASN A 41 -12.01 12.68 -0.45
N ASP A 42 -12.67 12.00 -1.38
CA ASP A 42 -12.07 10.99 -2.28
C ASP A 42 -11.74 11.63 -3.64
N HIS A 43 -10.67 12.43 -3.65
CA HIS A 43 -10.13 13.01 -4.88
C HIS A 43 -9.57 11.90 -5.78
N THR A 44 -9.77 12.01 -7.10
CA THR A 44 -9.24 11.01 -8.05
C THR A 44 -7.71 10.96 -7.98
N LEU A 45 -7.08 12.10 -7.68
CA LEU A 45 -5.65 12.21 -7.43
C LEU A 45 -5.18 11.49 -6.16
N ASN A 46 -6.06 11.26 -5.17
CA ASN A 46 -5.72 10.51 -3.95
C ASN A 46 -5.64 8.99 -4.19
N VAL A 47 -6.29 8.50 -5.25
CA VAL A 47 -6.29 7.06 -5.61
C VAL A 47 -5.10 6.69 -6.50
N LEU A 48 -4.56 7.66 -7.26
CA LEU A 48 -3.39 7.44 -8.14
C LEU A 48 -2.16 6.90 -7.41
N PRO A 49 -1.78 7.39 -6.20
CA PRO A 49 -0.69 6.80 -5.42
C PRO A 49 -0.91 5.31 -5.10
N SER A 50 -2.15 4.92 -4.76
CA SER A 50 -2.49 3.52 -4.46
C SER A 50 -2.39 2.64 -5.70
N ALA A 51 -2.82 3.13 -6.87
CA ALA A 51 -2.66 2.43 -8.14
C ALA A 51 -1.17 2.26 -8.50
N PHE A 52 -0.36 3.30 -8.29
CA PHE A 52 1.07 3.26 -8.53
C PHE A 52 1.79 2.28 -7.58
N ALA A 53 1.44 2.30 -6.29
CA ALA A 53 1.98 1.36 -5.31
C ALA A 53 1.63 -0.10 -5.65
N PHE A 54 0.40 -0.36 -6.10
CA PHE A 54 -0.01 -1.69 -6.56
C PHE A 54 0.83 -2.19 -7.75
N LEU A 55 1.09 -1.31 -8.73
CA LEU A 55 1.94 -1.66 -9.88
C LEU A 55 3.41 -1.84 -9.48
N TYR A 56 3.94 -0.96 -8.64
CA TYR A 56 5.31 -1.03 -8.14
C TYR A 56 5.54 -2.37 -7.43
N LEU A 57 4.76 -2.67 -6.39
CA LEU A 57 4.88 -3.92 -5.64
C LEU A 57 4.61 -5.14 -6.53
N GLY A 58 3.61 -5.08 -7.42
CA GLY A 58 3.32 -6.17 -8.34
C GLY A 58 4.47 -6.51 -9.28
N ILE A 59 5.23 -5.51 -9.75
CA ILE A 59 6.41 -5.72 -10.58
C ILE A 59 7.60 -6.15 -9.71
N THR A 60 7.85 -5.45 -8.60
CA THR A 60 9.04 -5.72 -7.80
C THR A 60 9.01 -7.06 -7.08
N ASP A 61 7.82 -7.53 -6.69
CA ASP A 61 7.65 -8.81 -5.98
C ASP A 61 7.64 -10.02 -6.95
N THR A 62 7.58 -9.79 -8.27
CA THR A 62 7.49 -10.87 -9.28
C THR A 62 8.69 -10.99 -10.19
N VAL A 63 9.56 -9.98 -10.26
CA VAL A 63 10.77 -10.00 -11.09
C VAL A 63 11.91 -10.69 -10.32
N GLU A 64 12.49 -11.72 -10.92
CA GLU A 64 13.70 -12.39 -10.42
C GLU A 64 14.88 -12.19 -11.39
N PRO A 65 16.09 -11.90 -10.89
CA PRO A 65 16.45 -11.64 -9.49
C PRO A 65 15.95 -10.28 -8.96
N GLU A 66 15.78 -10.19 -7.63
CA GLU A 66 15.26 -9.00 -6.92
C GLU A 66 16.02 -7.71 -7.26
N ASP A 67 17.33 -7.81 -7.53
CA ASP A 67 18.16 -6.66 -7.92
C ASP A 67 17.71 -5.99 -9.24
N LEU A 68 16.97 -6.70 -10.10
CA LEU A 68 16.42 -6.17 -11.36
C LEU A 68 14.99 -5.63 -11.22
N ALA A 69 14.35 -5.82 -10.07
CA ALA A 69 12.97 -5.42 -9.83
C ALA A 69 12.74 -3.92 -10.06
N LYS A 70 13.68 -3.10 -9.57
CA LYS A 70 13.66 -1.64 -9.73
C LYS A 70 13.81 -1.24 -11.21
N ASP A 71 14.80 -1.81 -11.89
CA ASP A 71 15.07 -1.52 -13.30
C ASP A 71 13.86 -1.91 -14.18
N ALA A 72 13.22 -3.04 -13.87
CA ALA A 72 12.01 -3.49 -14.57
C ALA A 72 10.84 -2.50 -14.40
N PHE A 73 10.71 -1.91 -13.22
CA PHE A 73 9.70 -0.88 -12.97
C PHE A 73 10.03 0.43 -13.71
N GLU A 74 11.28 0.89 -13.67
CA GLU A 74 11.74 2.09 -14.39
C GLU A 74 11.53 1.93 -15.91
N ASP A 75 11.85 0.75 -16.46
CA ASP A 75 11.61 0.39 -17.85
C ASP A 75 10.12 0.37 -18.19
N PHE A 76 9.28 -0.19 -17.33
CA PHE A 76 7.82 -0.20 -17.51
C PHE A 76 7.26 1.22 -17.61
N VAL A 77 7.64 2.10 -16.68
CA VAL A 77 7.23 3.52 -16.71
C VAL A 77 7.77 4.20 -17.98
N GLY A 78 9.03 3.95 -18.31
CA GLY A 78 9.67 4.50 -19.51
C GLY A 78 8.96 4.10 -20.81
N GLN A 79 8.51 2.86 -20.92
CA GLN A 79 7.70 2.36 -22.04
C GLN A 79 6.32 3.03 -22.09
N GLY A 80 5.67 3.19 -20.94
CA GLY A 80 4.40 3.91 -20.83
C GLY A 80 4.49 5.35 -21.33
N VAL A 81 5.53 6.08 -20.92
CA VAL A 81 5.80 7.44 -21.40
C VAL A 81 6.05 7.47 -22.90
N LYS A 82 6.91 6.59 -23.43
CA LYS A 82 7.17 6.51 -24.89
C LYS A 82 5.88 6.28 -25.67
N ARG A 83 5.04 5.35 -25.22
CA ARG A 83 3.74 5.06 -25.85
C ARG A 83 2.84 6.30 -25.85
N ALA A 84 2.74 7.01 -24.73
CA ALA A 84 1.91 8.21 -24.63
C ALA A 84 2.32 9.32 -25.63
N TYR A 85 3.61 9.48 -25.92
CA TYR A 85 4.08 10.42 -26.95
C TYR A 85 3.87 9.89 -28.38
N GLN A 86 4.04 8.58 -28.60
CA GLN A 86 3.76 7.95 -29.89
C GLN A 86 2.31 8.14 -30.32
N GLU A 87 1.35 7.99 -29.40
CA GLU A 87 -0.08 8.23 -29.67
C GLU A 87 -0.38 9.70 -30.02
N ARG A 88 0.49 10.63 -29.62
CA ARG A 88 0.41 12.05 -30.00
C ARG A 88 1.10 12.36 -31.32
N GLY A 89 1.64 11.35 -32.01
CA GLY A 89 2.41 11.50 -33.23
C GLY A 89 3.81 12.11 -33.00
N GLU A 90 4.30 12.09 -31.76
CA GLU A 90 5.60 12.63 -31.38
C GLU A 90 6.64 11.51 -31.27
N SER A 91 7.84 11.74 -31.82
CA SER A 91 8.95 10.80 -31.69
C SER A 91 9.81 11.14 -30.48
N VAL A 92 9.98 10.19 -29.57
CA VAL A 92 10.80 10.35 -28.37
C VAL A 92 12.13 9.64 -28.55
N ALA A 93 13.23 10.41 -28.53
CA ALA A 93 14.58 9.88 -28.67
C ALA A 93 15.06 9.17 -27.39
N LYS A 94 14.69 9.68 -26.21
CA LYS A 94 15.12 9.16 -24.91
C LYS A 94 14.08 9.45 -23.84
N VAL A 95 13.84 8.46 -22.97
CA VAL A 95 13.09 8.61 -21.71
C VAL A 95 14.01 8.11 -20.61
N GLU A 96 14.16 8.91 -19.56
CA GLU A 96 14.89 8.53 -18.35
C GLU A 96 13.92 8.58 -17.18
N VAL A 97 13.79 7.46 -16.48
CA VAL A 97 13.03 7.31 -15.24
C VAL A 97 14.03 6.79 -14.22
N SER A 98 14.04 7.37 -13.02
CA SER A 98 14.90 6.92 -11.93
C SER A 98 14.13 6.99 -10.61
N VAL A 99 14.14 5.90 -9.85
CA VAL A 99 13.41 5.74 -8.60
C VAL A 99 14.37 5.48 -7.46
N ASP A 100 14.78 6.51 -6.74
CA ASP A 100 15.67 6.35 -5.59
C ASP A 100 14.90 6.15 -4.30
N VAL A 101 15.03 4.96 -3.71
CA VAL A 101 14.38 4.59 -2.45
C VAL A 101 15.44 4.57 -1.34
N THR A 102 15.30 5.50 -0.39
CA THR A 102 16.02 5.42 0.88
C THR A 102 15.03 4.92 1.92
N ARG A 103 15.26 3.71 2.45
CA ARG A 103 14.46 3.19 3.56
C ARG A 103 14.77 4.04 4.79
N ALA A 104 13.74 4.59 5.41
CA ALA A 104 13.89 5.18 6.73
C ALA A 104 13.89 4.04 7.75
N GLU A 105 14.94 3.95 8.56
CA GLU A 105 14.84 3.17 9.81
C GLU A 105 13.82 3.89 10.70
N SER A 106 12.75 3.18 11.06
CA SER A 106 11.78 3.73 12.00
C SER A 106 12.36 3.58 13.41
N ASP A 107 12.99 4.65 13.92
CA ASP A 107 13.37 4.75 15.34
C ASP A 107 12.16 4.91 16.27
N LYS A 108 10.95 4.89 15.70
CA LYS A 108 9.70 5.06 16.42
C LYS A 108 9.51 3.85 17.35
N PRO A 109 9.31 4.03 18.66
CA PRO A 109 8.93 2.93 19.54
C PRO A 109 7.64 2.28 19.03
N VAL A 110 7.53 0.94 19.13
CA VAL A 110 6.36 0.15 18.69
C VAL A 110 5.07 0.73 19.27
N GLU A 111 5.15 1.22 20.49
CA GLU A 111 4.09 1.85 21.24
C GLU A 111 3.47 3.03 20.48
N ASP A 112 4.29 3.81 19.78
CA ASP A 112 3.86 5.01 19.06
C ASP A 112 3.53 4.73 17.59
N MET A 113 3.75 3.51 17.11
CA MET A 113 3.40 3.10 15.76
C MET A 113 1.89 2.95 15.59
N THR A 114 1.41 3.29 14.40
CA THR A 114 0.05 2.95 13.97
C THR A 114 -0.04 1.45 13.69
N LEU A 115 -1.24 0.87 13.77
CA LEU A 115 -1.44 -0.55 13.45
C LEU A 115 -0.95 -0.94 12.04
N GLY A 116 -1.04 -0.01 11.08
CA GLY A 116 -0.54 -0.23 9.71
C GLY A 116 0.99 -0.29 9.63
N GLU A 117 1.70 0.53 10.42
CA GLU A 117 3.16 0.51 10.53
C GLU A 117 3.64 -0.82 11.15
N ILE A 118 2.97 -1.27 12.21
CA ILE A 118 3.28 -2.55 12.89
C ILE A 118 3.05 -3.73 11.95
N GLN A 119 1.93 -3.75 11.22
CA GLN A 119 1.64 -4.78 10.23
C GLN A 119 2.66 -4.81 9.09
N ALA A 120 3.12 -3.64 8.62
CA ALA A 120 4.13 -3.55 7.58
C ALA A 120 5.47 -4.14 8.03
N LEU A 121 5.96 -3.75 9.22
CA LEU A 121 7.23 -4.23 9.77
C LEU A 121 7.20 -5.71 10.16
N ALA A 122 6.06 -6.19 10.68
CA ALA A 122 5.90 -7.61 10.99
C ALA A 122 5.86 -8.49 9.72
N ARG A 123 5.31 -7.98 8.61
CA ARG A 123 5.33 -8.70 7.32
C ARG A 123 6.71 -8.78 6.69
N THR A 124 7.55 -7.76 6.89
CA THR A 124 8.93 -7.74 6.39
C THR A 124 9.90 -8.49 7.31
N GLY A 125 9.43 -8.96 8.48
CA GLY A 125 10.27 -9.63 9.48
C GLY A 125 11.20 -8.69 10.24
N GLU A 126 11.02 -7.37 10.08
CA GLU A 126 11.80 -6.34 10.77
C GLU A 126 11.32 -6.12 12.21
N LEU A 127 10.13 -6.64 12.56
CA LEU A 127 9.57 -6.61 13.90
C LEU A 127 9.10 -8.01 14.32
N ASP A 128 9.56 -8.50 15.47
CA ASP A 128 9.04 -9.72 16.08
C ASP A 128 7.61 -9.47 16.58
N LEU A 129 6.68 -10.26 16.08
CA LEU A 129 5.26 -10.11 16.34
C LEU A 129 4.90 -10.38 17.80
N GLU A 130 5.54 -11.36 18.42
CA GLU A 130 5.29 -11.69 19.82
C GLU A 130 5.76 -10.54 20.71
N GLU A 131 6.94 -9.98 20.43
CA GLU A 131 7.47 -8.80 21.11
C GLU A 131 6.58 -7.55 20.90
N ALA A 132 6.05 -7.33 19.70
CA ALA A 132 5.17 -6.20 19.41
C ALA A 132 3.83 -6.29 20.16
N ILE A 133 3.23 -7.48 20.21
CA ILE A 133 1.97 -7.71 20.94
C ILE A 133 2.19 -7.52 22.43
N ASP A 134 3.30 -8.02 22.97
CA ASP A 134 3.66 -7.87 24.39
C ASP A 134 3.82 -6.40 24.78
N ARG A 135 4.57 -5.63 23.98
CA ARG A 135 4.76 -4.18 24.23
C ARG A 135 3.45 -3.38 24.18
N LEU A 136 2.58 -3.67 23.21
CA LEU A 136 1.26 -3.02 23.13
C LEU A 136 0.36 -3.41 24.32
N ALA A 137 0.45 -4.66 24.78
CA ALA A 137 -0.30 -5.13 25.94
C ALA A 137 0.17 -4.45 27.24
N ASP A 138 1.49 -4.27 27.39
CA ASP A 138 2.12 -3.61 28.52
C ASP A 138 1.81 -2.11 28.57
N ARG A 139 1.83 -1.41 27.41
CA ARG A 139 1.43 0.01 27.33
C ARG A 139 -0.01 0.21 27.83
N ARG A 140 -0.95 -0.62 27.36
CA ARG A 140 -2.36 -0.53 27.77
C ARG A 140 -2.55 -0.79 29.28
N MET A 141 -1.72 -1.65 29.86
CA MET A 141 -1.72 -1.87 31.31
C MET A 141 -1.22 -0.63 32.06
N ALA A 142 -0.13 -0.03 31.60
CA ALA A 142 0.41 1.19 32.19
C ALA A 142 -0.64 2.33 32.16
N GLU A 143 -1.32 2.51 31.02
CA GLU A 143 -2.40 3.51 30.88
C GLU A 143 -3.57 3.23 31.85
N LYS A 144 -4.00 1.97 31.98
CA LYS A 144 -5.08 1.60 32.92
C LYS A 144 -4.71 1.76 34.40
N LEU A 145 -3.44 1.57 34.73
CA LEU A 145 -2.89 1.78 36.07
C LEU A 145 -2.83 3.28 36.39
N GLU A 146 -2.41 4.12 35.44
CA GLU A 146 -2.42 5.57 35.56
C GLU A 146 -3.83 6.16 35.66
N GLU A 147 -4.79 5.61 34.93
CA GLU A 147 -6.22 5.98 35.02
C GLU A 147 -6.90 5.50 36.32
N GLY A 148 -6.19 4.80 37.21
CA GLY A 148 -6.70 4.33 38.49
C GLY A 148 -7.78 3.25 38.38
N SER A 149 -7.87 2.56 37.22
CA SER A 149 -8.99 1.67 36.89
C SER A 149 -8.78 0.20 37.26
N LEU A 150 -7.60 -0.21 37.75
CA LEU A 150 -7.31 -1.61 38.09
C LEU A 150 -6.44 -1.79 39.35
N SER A 151 -6.83 -2.75 40.19
CA SER A 151 -5.97 -3.42 41.16
C SER A 151 -4.96 -4.33 40.43
N ALA A 152 -3.75 -4.46 40.97
CA ALA A 152 -2.59 -5.13 40.38
C ALA A 152 -2.73 -6.64 40.04
N GLU A 153 -3.93 -7.23 40.14
CA GLU A 153 -4.19 -8.66 39.86
C GLU A 153 -4.67 -8.95 38.43
N ASN A 154 -4.96 -7.93 37.61
CA ASN A 154 -5.46 -8.11 36.26
C ASN A 154 -4.41 -7.67 35.22
N GLY A 155 -3.49 -8.59 34.90
CA GLY A 155 -2.63 -8.50 33.70
C GLY A 155 -3.46 -8.27 32.43
N PRO A 156 -2.84 -7.98 31.26
CA PRO A 156 -3.59 -8.02 30.02
C PRO A 156 -4.11 -9.46 29.92
N SER A 157 -5.43 -9.63 29.94
CA SER A 157 -5.99 -10.98 29.85
C SER A 157 -5.45 -11.62 28.58
N GLU A 158 -5.20 -12.92 28.61
CA GLU A 158 -4.79 -13.71 27.45
C GLU A 158 -5.68 -13.38 26.23
N ASN A 159 -6.97 -13.14 26.50
CA ASN A 159 -7.97 -12.63 25.56
C ASN A 159 -7.61 -11.30 24.87
N TYR A 160 -6.89 -10.37 25.50
CA TYR A 160 -6.48 -9.10 24.89
C TYR A 160 -5.31 -9.28 23.92
N LYS A 161 -4.31 -10.10 24.28
CA LYS A 161 -3.21 -10.46 23.38
C LYS A 161 -3.73 -11.24 22.17
N GLU A 162 -4.63 -12.19 22.39
CA GLU A 162 -5.33 -12.91 21.31
C GLU A 162 -6.16 -11.98 20.41
N TRP A 163 -6.83 -10.99 20.99
CA TRP A 163 -7.57 -9.99 20.22
C TRP A 163 -6.63 -9.12 19.37
N LEU A 164 -5.49 -8.67 19.92
CA LEU A 164 -4.48 -7.92 19.17
C LEU A 164 -3.88 -8.74 18.03
N ALA A 165 -3.55 -10.01 18.28
CA ALA A 165 -3.06 -10.93 17.26
C ALA A 165 -4.06 -11.06 16.09
N LYS A 166 -5.35 -11.26 16.40
CA LYS A 166 -6.42 -11.36 15.39
C LYS A 166 -6.68 -10.05 14.64
N MET A 167 -6.45 -8.90 15.28
CA MET A 167 -6.61 -7.59 14.64
C MET A 167 -5.44 -7.27 13.70
N LEU A 168 -4.21 -7.60 14.12
CA LEU A 168 -3.00 -7.38 13.33
C LEU A 168 -2.90 -8.35 12.16
N PHE A 169 -3.34 -9.60 12.35
CA PHE A 169 -3.36 -10.62 11.33
C PHE A 169 -4.68 -11.40 11.42
N PRO A 170 -5.77 -10.89 10.82
CA PRO A 170 -6.98 -11.67 10.72
C PRO A 170 -6.64 -12.95 9.95
N GLU A 171 -6.89 -14.11 10.56
CA GLU A 171 -6.77 -15.39 9.86
C GLU A 171 -7.52 -15.26 8.53
N ASP A 172 -6.82 -15.46 7.43
CA ASP A 172 -7.45 -15.49 6.12
C ASP A 172 -8.43 -16.67 6.12
N GLU A 173 -9.71 -16.41 6.41
CA GLU A 173 -10.83 -17.31 6.10
C GLU A 173 -11.05 -17.37 4.57
N SER A 174 -9.98 -17.69 3.85
CA SER A 174 -9.95 -17.81 2.39
C SER A 174 -8.97 -18.91 2.02
N GLY A 175 -9.37 -20.15 2.33
CA GLY A 175 -9.11 -21.27 1.42
C GLY A 175 -9.84 -21.09 0.10
#